data_AF-A0A314KIU7-F1
#
_entry.id   AF-A0A314KIU7-F1
#
_cell.length_a   1.000
_cell.length_b   1.000
_cell.length_c   1.000
_cell.angle_alpha   90.00
_cell.angle_beta   90.00
_cell.angle_gamma   90.00
#
_symmetry.space_group_name_H-M   'P 1'
#
loop_
_entity.id
_entity.type
_entity.pdbx_description
1 polymer ?
#
loop_
_entity_poly.entity_id
_entity_poly.type
_entity_poly.pdbx_seq_one_letter_code
_entity_poly.pdbx_strand_id
1 'polypeptide(L)'
;LALSKNLVPLIVEIDSQVLIQLLSSNNLGFSHMLMDCRQLIEKLGSPQVCHIFKEANAAADKLACYGKGRDLAMGKNVLVLV
;
A
#
# COMPACT_ATOMS: atom_id res chain seq x y z
N LEU A 1 -6.46 -7.86 0.73
CA LEU A 1 -6.22 -9.22 0.17
C LEU A 1 -5.31 -10.05 1.06
N ALA A 2 -4.08 -9.59 1.36
CA ALA A 2 -3.13 -10.34 2.21
C ALA A 2 -3.75 -10.79 3.55
N LEU A 3 -4.45 -9.89 4.26
CA LEU A 3 -5.10 -10.21 5.53
C LEU A 3 -6.18 -11.29 5.39
N SER A 4 -7.03 -11.21 4.37
CA SER A 4 -8.13 -12.16 4.17
C SER A 4 -7.65 -13.53 3.65
N LYS A 5 -6.44 -13.60 3.10
CA LYS A 5 -5.81 -14.82 2.61
C LYS A 5 -4.73 -15.36 3.55
N ASN A 6 -4.53 -14.71 4.70
CA ASN A 6 -3.50 -15.04 5.68
C ASN A 6 -2.10 -15.19 5.05
N LEU A 7 -1.73 -14.25 4.17
CA LEU A 7 -0.41 -14.24 3.51
C LEU A 7 0.63 -13.66 4.47
N VAL A 8 1.23 -14.54 5.27
CA VAL A 8 2.30 -14.22 6.21
C VAL A 8 3.40 -15.31 6.17
N PRO A 9 4.69 -14.96 6.35
CA PRO A 9 5.22 -13.60 6.54
C PRO A 9 5.28 -12.79 5.24
N LEU A 10 5.24 -11.46 5.35
CA LEU A 10 5.26 -10.53 4.21
C LEU A 10 6.41 -9.52 4.33
N ILE A 11 6.88 -9.04 3.19
CA ILE A 11 7.69 -7.82 3.07
C ILE A 11 6.86 -6.80 2.28
N VAL A 12 6.79 -5.57 2.78
CA VAL A 12 6.09 -4.46 2.14
C VAL A 12 7.13 -3.50 1.56
N GLU A 13 7.21 -3.48 0.23
CA GLU A 13 8.12 -2.60 -0.51
C GLU A 13 7.37 -1.34 -0.96
N ILE A 14 7.96 -0.16 -0.73
CA ILE A 14 7.37 1.16 -1.04
C ILE A 14 8.44 2.03 -1.68
N ASP A 15 8.10 2.78 -2.74
CA ASP A 15 9.01 3.71 -3.44
C ASP A 15 8.93 5.17 -2.96
N SER A 16 8.29 5.37 -1.81
CA SER A 16 8.14 6.66 -1.15
C SER A 16 8.83 6.65 0.21
N GLN A 17 10.04 7.21 0.25
CA GLN A 17 10.78 7.39 1.50
C GLN A 17 10.01 8.26 2.51
N VAL A 18 9.29 9.27 2.00
CA VAL A 18 8.45 10.16 2.84
C VAL A 18 7.34 9.38 3.53
N LEU A 19 6.69 8.45 2.84
CA LEU A 19 5.63 7.64 3.45
C LEU A 19 6.17 6.74 4.57
N ILE A 20 7.35 6.14 4.38
CA ILE A 20 8.00 5.33 5.42
C ILE A 20 8.30 6.18 6.66
N GLN A 21 8.80 7.41 6.48
CA GLN A 21 9.02 8.34 7.58
C GLN A 21 7.70 8.74 8.27
N LEU A 22 6.64 8.99 7.49
CA LEU A 22 5.33 9.34 8.02
C LEU A 22 4.73 8.20 8.86
N LEU A 23 4.87 6.96 8.42
CA LEU A 23 4.40 5.77 9.15
C LEU A 23 5.05 5.64 10.52
N SER A 24 6.28 6.12 10.71
CA SER A 24 6.96 6.14 12.02
C SER A 24 6.74 7.44 12.82
N SER A 25 6.11 8.46 12.23
CA SER A 25 5.96 9.79 12.84
C SER A 25 4.56 10.00 13.46
N ASN A 26 4.45 10.88 14.45
CA ASN A 26 3.12 11.28 14.97
C ASN A 26 2.50 12.44 14.16
N ASN A 27 2.42 12.29 12.82
CA ASN A 27 1.87 13.31 11.95
C ASN A 27 0.34 13.43 12.12
N LEU A 28 -0.11 14.56 12.66
CA LEU A 28 -1.53 14.80 12.95
C LEU A 28 -2.37 15.06 11.69
N GLY A 29 -1.78 15.65 10.64
CA GLY A 29 -2.48 15.99 9.40
C GLY A 29 -2.94 14.77 8.58
N PHE A 30 -2.23 13.64 8.72
CA PHE A 30 -2.58 12.37 8.08
C PHE A 30 -2.91 11.27 9.09
N SER A 31 -3.18 11.63 10.35
CA SER A 31 -3.31 10.71 11.48
C SER A 31 -4.26 9.55 11.22
N HIS A 32 -5.46 9.80 10.68
CA HIS A 32 -6.44 8.76 10.37
C HIS A 32 -5.88 7.70 9.40
N MET A 33 -5.36 8.13 8.25
CA MET A 33 -4.78 7.20 7.25
C MET A 33 -3.56 6.45 7.81
N LEU A 34 -2.70 7.14 8.57
CA LEU A 34 -1.53 6.51 9.18
C LEU A 34 -1.91 5.49 10.26
N MET A 35 -2.96 5.76 11.05
CA MET A 35 -3.49 4.81 12.02
C MET A 35 -4.03 3.56 11.33
N ASP A 36 -4.83 3.71 10.27
CA ASP A 36 -5.35 2.56 9.51
C ASP A 36 -4.22 1.70 8.94
N CYS A 37 -3.20 2.32 8.36
CA CYS A 37 -2.03 1.62 7.83
C CYS A 37 -1.28 0.86 8.93
N ARG A 38 -1.04 1.49 10.09
CA ARG A 38 -0.35 0.85 11.23
C ARG A 38 -1.13 -0.35 11.75
N GLN A 39 -2.44 -0.20 11.94
CA GLN A 39 -3.29 -1.30 12.39
C GLN A 39 -3.28 -2.47 11.40
N LEU A 40 -3.25 -2.21 10.09
CA LEU A 40 -3.14 -3.26 9.07
C LEU A 40 -1.79 -3.97 9.11
N ILE A 41 -0.70 -3.21 9.27
CA ILE A 41 0.66 -3.75 9.44
C ILE A 41 0.72 -4.66 10.67
N GLU A 42 0.20 -4.19 11.82
CA GLU A 42 0.15 -4.99 13.05
C GLU A 42 -0.66 -6.28 12.87
N LYS A 43 -1.84 -6.21 12.24
CA LYS A 43 -2.69 -7.38 11.95
C LYS A 43 -2.02 -8.40 11.02
N LEU A 44 -1.06 -7.98 10.21
CA LEU A 44 -0.27 -8.83 9.32
C LEU A 44 1.01 -9.38 9.98
N GLY A 45 1.14 -9.24 11.30
CA GLY A 45 2.30 -9.73 12.05
C GLY A 45 3.50 -8.78 11.98
N SER A 46 3.26 -7.48 11.80
CA SER A 46 4.28 -6.44 11.73
C SER A 46 5.36 -6.73 10.67
N PRO A 47 4.97 -6.90 9.38
CA PRO A 47 5.91 -7.16 8.30
C PRO A 47 6.94 -6.04 8.16
N GLN A 48 8.11 -6.36 7.61
CA GLN A 48 9.11 -5.36 7.29
C GLN A 48 8.57 -4.42 6.21
N VAL A 49 8.64 -3.11 6.47
CA VAL A 49 8.34 -2.07 5.48
C VAL A 49 9.65 -1.44 5.04
N CYS A 50 9.99 -1.53 3.76
CA CYS A 50 11.27 -1.06 3.23
C CYS A 50 11.10 -0.19 1.99
N HIS A 51 12.09 0.68 1.80
CA HIS A 51 12.17 1.54 0.63
C HIS A 51 12.79 0.79 -0.55
N ILE A 52 12.18 0.92 -1.73
CA ILE A 52 12.76 0.50 -3.00
C ILE A 52 12.82 1.67 -3.98
N PHE A 53 13.68 1.58 -5.00
CA PHE A 53 13.68 2.57 -6.06
C PHE A 53 12.40 2.47 -6.91
N LYS A 54 11.94 3.60 -7.46
CA LYS A 54 10.72 3.67 -8.27
C LYS A 54 10.73 2.68 -9.44
N GLU A 55 11.89 2.50 -10.07
CA GLU A 55 12.10 1.59 -11.19
C GLU A 55 11.80 0.13 -10.80
N ALA A 56 12.07 -0.25 -9.55
CA ALA A 56 11.74 -1.57 -9.02
C ALA A 56 10.24 -1.70 -8.64
N ASN A 57 9.55 -0.58 -8.41
CA ASN A 57 8.13 -0.54 -8.10
C ASN A 57 7.21 -0.38 -9.33
N ALA A 58 7.71 -0.70 -10.53
CA ALA A 58 7.00 -0.45 -11.79
C ALA A 58 5.62 -1.13 -11.89
N ALA A 59 5.42 -2.25 -11.20
CA ALA A 59 4.12 -2.94 -11.16
C ALA A 59 3.06 -2.10 -10.44
N ALA A 60 3.37 -1.57 -9.25
CA ALA A 60 2.45 -0.74 -8.50
C ALA A 60 2.20 0.62 -9.19
N ASP A 61 3.24 1.24 -9.77
CA ASP A 61 3.11 2.49 -10.53
C ASP A 61 2.18 2.33 -11.75
N LYS A 62 2.32 1.23 -12.52
CA LYS A 62 1.40 0.90 -13.63
C LYS A 62 -0.03 0.70 -13.15
N LEU A 63 -0.23 0.00 -12.03
CA LEU A 63 -1.58 -0.21 -11.46
C LEU A 63 -2.19 1.11 -10.98
N ALA A 64 -1.41 2.00 -10.38
CA ALA A 64 -1.86 3.32 -9.95
C ALA A 64 -2.21 4.21 -11.16
N CYS A 65 -1.37 4.22 -12.20
CA CYS A 65 -1.63 4.93 -13.46
C CYS A 65 -2.90 4.42 -14.15
N TYR A 66 -3.09 3.10 -14.14
CA TYR A 66 -4.28 2.47 -14.69
C TYR A 66 -5.56 2.90 -13.95
N GLY A 67 -5.49 2.96 -12.61
CA GLY A 67 -6.59 3.48 -11.78
C GLY A 67 -6.88 4.95 -12.04
N LYS A 68 -5.84 5.77 -12.20
CA LYS A 68 -5.96 7.21 -12.47
C LYS A 68 -6.70 7.53 -13.79
N GLY A 69 -6.53 6.69 -14.80
CA GLY A 69 -7.19 6.85 -16.10
C GLY A 69 -8.64 6.36 -16.15
N ARG A 70 -9.15 5.72 -15.08
CA ARG A 70 -10.54 5.28 -14.98
C ARG A 70 -11.34 6.34 -14.23
N ASP A 71 -11.96 7.23 -14.99
CA ASP A 71 -13.06 8.04 -14.49
C ASP A 71 -14.18 7.10 -13.97
N LEU A 72 -14.85 7.47 -12.88
CA LEU A 72 -15.79 6.65 -12.09
C LEU A 72 -17.05 6.16 -12.86
N ALA A 73 -17.09 6.32 -14.17
CA ALA A 73 -18.31 6.18 -14.97
C ALA A 73 -18.59 4.78 -15.54
N MET A 74 -17.70 3.78 -15.44
CA MET A 74 -18.04 2.44 -15.98
C MET A 74 -17.71 1.31 -15.01
N GLY A 75 -18.76 0.81 -14.38
CA GLY A 75 -18.78 -0.47 -13.68
C GLY A 75 -18.29 -1.59 -14.59
N LYS A 76 -17.07 -2.07 -14.33
CA LYS A 76 -16.63 -3.40 -14.71
C LYS A 76 -15.92 -4.00 -13.51
N ASN A 77 -16.51 -5.05 -12.97
CA ASN A 77 -15.88 -5.94 -12.00
C ASN A 77 -14.52 -6.38 -12.55
N VAL A 78 -13.45 -5.74 -12.10
CA VAL A 78 -12.10 -6.18 -12.41
C VAL A 78 -11.58 -6.91 -11.20
N LEU A 79 -11.61 -8.24 -11.33
CA LEU A 79 -10.90 -9.15 -10.45
C LEU A 79 -9.40 -8.93 -10.70
N VAL A 80 -8.74 -8.15 -9.83
CA VAL A 80 -7.28 -8.07 -9.81
C VAL A 80 -6.82 -9.31 -9.03
N LEU A 81 -6.37 -10.34 -9.75
CA LEU A 81 -5.56 -11.40 -9.14
C LEU A 81 -4.20 -10.79 -8.78
N VAL A 82 -3.91 -10.72 -7.49
CA VAL A 82 -2.56 -10.64 -6.94
C VAL A 82 -2.26 -12.00 -6.32
#